data_AF-A0A2M8EK87-F1
#
_entry.id   AF-A0A2M8EK87-F1
#
_cell.length_a   1.000
_cell.length_b   1.000
_cell.length_c   1.000
_cell.angle_alpha   90.00
_cell.angle_beta   90.00
_cell.angle_gamma   90.00
#
_symmetry.space_group_name_H-M   'P 1'
#
loop_
_entity.id
_entity.type
_entity.pdbx_description
1 polymer ?
#
loop_
_entity_poly.entity_id
_entity_poly.type
_entity_poly.pdbx_seq_one_letter_code
_entity_poly.pdbx_strand_id
1 'polypeptide(L)' 'MRKQLELFIKNLRGKRILDVGCGPGRDAKFFADRGLKTVGIDLSEKLLRIAQ' A
#
# COMPACT_ATOMS: atom_id res chain seq x y z
N MET A 1 -12.65 6.19 5.21
CA MET A 1 -11.25 6.04 4.73
C MET A 1 -11.07 4.94 3.66
N ARG A 2 -11.65 3.73 3.78
CA ARG A 2 -11.42 2.65 2.78
C ARG A 2 -11.98 2.92 1.36
N LYS A 3 -12.97 3.82 1.21
CA LYS A 3 -13.65 4.09 -0.07
C LYS A 3 -12.71 4.55 -1.19
N GLN A 4 -11.66 5.32 -0.86
CA GLN A 4 -10.70 5.81 -1.86
C GLN A 4 -9.80 4.68 -2.38
N LEU A 5 -9.33 3.79 -1.49
CA LEU A 5 -8.49 2.65 -1.87
C LEU A 5 -9.28 1.65 -2.75
N GLU A 6 -10.55 1.40 -2.42
CA GLU A 6 -11.42 0.56 -3.26
C GLU A 6 -11.64 1.17 -4.65
N LEU A 7 -11.87 2.49 -4.73
CA LEU A 7 -12.01 3.18 -6.00
C LEU A 7 -10.72 3.14 -6.82
N PHE A 8 -9.56 3.28 -6.16
CA PHE A 8 -8.26 3.14 -6.80
C PHE A 8 -8.08 1.75 -7.41
N ILE A 9 -8.34 0.68 -6.64
CA ILE A 9 -8.25 -0.71 -7.13
C ILE A 9 -9.19 -0.94 -8.32
N LYS A 10 -10.44 -0.45 -8.24
CA LYS A 10 -11.42 -0.60 -9.32
C LYS A 10 -10.94 -0.02 -10.66
N ASN A 11 -10.13 1.04 -10.61
CA ASN A 11 -9.62 1.72 -11.81
C ASN A 11 -8.17 1.34 -12.15
N LEU A 12 -7.53 0.50 -11.34
CA LEU A 12 -6.13 0.11 -11.53
C LEU A 12 -6.00 -0.80 -12.76
N ARG A 13 -5.04 -0.49 -13.63
CA ARG A 13 -4.67 -1.36 -14.75
C ARG A 13 -3.44 -2.18 -14.36
N GLY A 14 -3.64 -3.47 -14.11
CA GLY A 14 -2.59 -4.39 -13.67
C GLY A 14 -2.61 -4.65 -12.16
N LYS A 15 -1.53 -5.25 -11.66
CA LYS A 15 -1.46 -5.76 -10.27
C LYS A 15 -0.32 -5.20 -9.43
N ARG A 16 0.51 -4.28 -9.95
CA ARG A 16 1.68 -3.74 -9.23
C ARG A 16 1.39 -2.36 -8.67
N ILE A 17 1.75 -2.11 -7.42
CA ILE A 17 1.59 -0.83 -6.73
C ILE A 17 2.92 -0.43 -6.10
N LEU A 18 3.25 0.85 -6.19
CA LEU A 18 4.27 1.50 -5.38
C LEU A 18 3.56 2.46 -4.42
N ASP A 19 3.70 2.23 -3.12
CA ASP A 19 3.15 3.07 -2.05
C ASP A 19 4.26 3.98 -1.49
N VAL A 20 4.22 5.26 -1.85
CA VAL A 20 5.26 6.24 -1.52
C VAL A 20 4.89 7.00 -0.26
N GLY A 21 5.73 6.93 0.76
CA GLY A 21 5.38 7.38 2.10
C GLY A 21 4.44 6.40 2.80
N CYS A 22 4.73 5.11 2.69
CA CYS A 22 3.84 4.04 3.18
C CYS A 22 3.67 4.01 4.70
N GLY A 23 4.51 4.73 5.44
CA GLY A 23 4.56 4.72 6.89
C GLY A 23 4.60 3.30 7.46
N PRO A 24 3.69 2.92 8.37
CA PRO A 24 3.63 1.58 8.94
C PRO A 24 2.99 0.53 7.99
N GLY A 25 2.79 0.82 6.70
CA GLY A 25 2.34 -0.17 5.72
C GLY A 25 0.84 -0.46 5.71
N ARG A 26 -0.01 0.37 6.34
CA ARG A 26 -1.47 0.13 6.41
C ARG A 26 -2.11 -0.09 5.04
N ASP A 27 -1.80 0.79 4.09
CA ASP A 27 -2.42 0.76 2.76
C ASP A 27 -1.73 -0.30 1.88
N ALA A 28 -0.41 -0.47 2.01
CA ALA A 28 0.33 -1.58 1.43
C ALA A 28 -0.27 -2.96 1.80
N LYS A 29 -0.55 -3.20 3.09
CA LYS A 29 -1.24 -4.40 3.56
C LYS A 29 -2.64 -4.54 2.96
N PHE A 30 -3.41 -3.45 2.93
CA PHE A 30 -4.76 -3.46 2.34
C PHE A 30 -4.76 -3.92 0.87
N PHE A 31 -3.75 -3.49 0.10
CA PHE A 31 -3.55 -3.92 -1.28
C PHE A 31 -3.07 -5.37 -1.38
N ALA A 32 -2.12 -5.78 -0.54
CA ALA A 32 -1.59 -7.15 -0.51
C ALA A 32 -2.68 -8.17 -0.17
N ASP A 33 -3.55 -7.87 0.80
CA ASP A 33 -4.69 -8.71 1.18
C ASP A 33 -5.70 -8.90 0.02
N ARG A 34 -5.64 -8.06 -1.02
CA ARG A 34 -6.45 -8.17 -2.25
C ARG A 34 -5.68 -8.77 -3.43
N GLY A 35 -4.52 -9.37 -3.20
CA GLY A 35 -3.72 -10.06 -4.20
C GLY A 35 -2.94 -9.13 -5.14
N LEU A 36 -2.76 -7.86 -4.76
CA LEU A 36 -1.92 -6.92 -5.49
C LEU A 36 -0.46 -7.04 -4.99
N LYS A 37 0.48 -6.87 -5.91
CA LYS A 37 1.92 -6.87 -5.63
C LYS A 37 2.35 -5.46 -5.28
N THR A 38 2.42 -5.16 -3.99
CA THR A 38 2.77 -3.82 -3.50
C THR A 38 4.20 -3.76 -2.99
N VAL A 39 4.89 -2.67 -3.30
CA VAL A 39 6.15 -2.27 -2.68
C VAL A 39 5.91 -0.97 -1.95
N GLY A 40 6.21 -0.91 -0.66
CA GLY A 40 6.15 0.31 0.15
C GLY A 40 7.54 0.93 0.31
N ILE A 41 7.64 2.25 0.20
CA ILE A 41 8.84 3.01 0.55
C ILE A 41 8.47 4.13 1.50
N ASP A 42 9.35 4.42 2.46
CA ASP A 42 9.22 5.55 3.38
C ASP A 42 10.62 6.04 3.78
N LEU A 43 10.76 7.32 4.08
CA LEU A 43 12.03 7.88 4.57
C LEU A 43 12.24 7.59 6.06
N SER A 44 11.17 7.29 6.80
CA SER A 44 11.23 6.98 8.22
C SER A 44 11.59 5.51 8.45
N GLU A 45 12.86 5.24 8.73
CA GLU A 45 13.30 3.91 9.14
C GLU A 45 12.50 3.37 10.34
N LYS A 46 12.11 4.24 11.27
CA LYS A 46 11.32 3.85 12.44
C LYS A 46 9.96 3.27 12.03
N LEU A 47 9.31 3.84 11.02
CA LEU A 47 8.04 3.33 10.51
C LEU A 47 8.24 2.05 9.70
N LEU A 48 9.29 1.98 8.89
CA LEU A 48 9.62 0.77 8.12
C LEU A 48 9.89 -0.43 9.04
N ARG A 49 10.50 -0.24 10.21
CA ARG A 49 10.73 -1.33 11.20
C ARG A 49 9.45 -1.98 11.73
N ILE A 50 8.32 -1.27 11.68
CA ILE A 50 7.02 -1.77 12.14
C ILE A 50 6.03 -2.02 10.99
N ALA A 51 6.48 -1.88 9.75
CA ALA A 51 5.63 -2.05 8.58
C ALA A 51 5.08 -3.49 8.50
N GLN A 52 3.88 -3.64 7.96
CA GLN A 52 3.16 -4.91 7.79
C GLN A 52 2.93 -5.23 6.31
#